data_AF-A0A9D0HQ02-F1
#
_entry.id   AF-A0A9D0HQ02-F1
#
_cell.length_a   1.000
_cell.length_b   1.000
_cell.length_c   1.000
_cell.angle_alpha   90.00
_cell.angle_beta   90.00
_cell.angle_gamma   90.00
#
_symmetry.space_group_name_H-M   'P 1'
#
loop_
_entity.id
_entity.type
_entity.pdbx_description
1 polymer ?
#
loop_
_entity_poly.entity_id
_entity_poly.type
_entity_poly.pdbx_seq_one_letter_code
_entity_poly.pdbx_strand_id
1 'polypeptide(L)' 'MLLTRASEYALLSLETINRSERPVGSEQIAKELNIPKSFLAKILQNLTKSNILVSLRGAQGGQLYHRVLYLFL' A
#
# COMPACT_ATOMS: atom_id res chain seq x y z
N MET A 1 17.05 1.08 14.36
CA MET A 1 15.68 0.95 13.81
C MET A 1 14.70 0.85 14.95
N LEU A 2 13.53 1.48 14.85
CA LEU A 2 12.43 1.32 15.81
C LEU A 2 11.28 0.60 15.10
N LEU A 3 10.82 -0.53 15.65
CA LEU A 3 9.63 -1.21 15.19
C LEU A 3 8.43 -0.64 15.93
N THR A 4 7.50 -0.05 15.18
CA THR A 4 6.29 0.60 15.73
C THR A 4 5.03 -0.03 15.14
N ARG A 5 3.85 0.36 15.65
CA ARG A 5 2.57 0.00 15.02
C ARG A 5 2.48 0.44 13.56
N ALA A 6 3.11 1.57 13.19
CA ALA A 6 3.16 1.99 11.80
C ALA A 6 3.97 1.01 10.91
N SER A 7 5.04 0.41 11.45
CA SER A 7 5.83 -0.61 10.76
C SER A 7 5.02 -1.90 10.55
N GLU A 8 4.33 -2.36 11.60
CA GLU A 8 3.44 -3.53 11.54
C GLU A 8 2.32 -3.33 10.51
N TYR A 9 1.63 -2.20 10.55
CA TYR A 9 0.55 -1.90 9.61
C TYR A 9 1.05 -1.70 8.18
N ALA A 10 2.27 -1.20 7.98
CA ALA A 10 2.89 -1.16 6.66
C ALA A 10 3.05 -2.58 6.09
N LEU A 11 3.58 -3.52 6.87
CA LEU A 11 3.75 -4.91 6.45
C LEU A 11 2.42 -5.60 6.15
N LEU A 12 1.43 -5.44 7.03
CA LEU A 12 0.09 -6.00 6.81
C LEU A 12 -0.55 -5.45 5.52
N SER A 13 -0.42 -4.14 5.29
CA SER A 13 -0.96 -3.51 4.07
C SER A 13 -0.27 -4.01 2.81
N LEU A 14 1.05 -4.20 2.85
CA LEU A 14 1.85 -4.74 1.76
C LEU A 14 1.43 -6.18 1.43
N GLU A 15 1.20 -7.02 2.45
CA GLU A 15 0.70 -8.39 2.26
C GLU A 15 -0.72 -8.40 1.68
N THR A 16 -1.63 -7.56 2.16
CA THR A 16 -2.98 -7.41 1.58
C THR A 16 -2.93 -7.00 0.11
N ILE A 17 -2.05 -6.05 -0.26
CA ILE A 17 -1.87 -5.64 -1.65
C ILE A 17 -1.29 -6.78 -2.49
N ASN A 18 -0.33 -7.55 -1.95
CA ASN A 18 0.33 -8.65 -2.66
C ASN A 18 -0.62 -9.80 -3.04
N ARG A 19 -1.66 -10.02 -2.23
CA ARG A 19 -2.68 -11.05 -2.49
C ARG A 19 -3.70 -10.66 -3.57
N SER A 20 -3.69 -9.42 -4.02
CA SER A 20 -4.64 -8.93 -5.02
C SER A 20 -4.00 -8.81 -6.40
N GLU A 21 -4.69 -9.31 -7.41
CA GLU A 21 -4.32 -9.11 -8.83
C GLU A 21 -4.68 -7.71 -9.35
N ARG A 22 -5.50 -6.97 -8.59
CA ARG A 22 -6.00 -5.63 -8.94
C ARG A 22 -5.53 -4.59 -7.93
N PRO A 23 -5.49 -3.30 -8.30
CA PRO A 23 -5.24 -2.23 -7.36
C PRO A 23 -6.21 -2.32 -6.17
N VAL A 24 -5.68 -2.23 -4.95
CA VAL A 24 -6.50 -2.29 -3.73
C VAL A 24 -6.67 -0.89 -3.17
N GLY A 25 -7.91 -0.43 -3.00
CA GLY A 25 -8.18 0.91 -2.49
C GLY A 25 -7.83 1.06 -1.00
N SER A 26 -7.38 2.25 -0.60
CA SER A 26 -7.04 2.54 0.81
C SER A 26 -8.21 2.32 1.78
N GLU A 27 -9.46 2.55 1.34
CA GLU A 27 -10.66 2.29 2.15
C GLU A 27 -10.83 0.81 2.46
N GLN A 28 -10.58 -0.02 1.45
CA GLN A 28 -10.70 -1.47 1.54
C GLN A 28 -9.65 -2.01 2.51
N ILE A 29 -8.39 -1.60 2.35
CA ILE A 29 -7.29 -2.00 3.24
C ILE A 29 -7.58 -1.55 4.69
N ALA A 30 -8.08 -0.32 4.90
CA ALA A 30 -8.42 0.19 6.23
C ALA A 30 -9.50 -0.65 6.90
N LYS A 31 -10.55 -1.02 6.15
CA LYS A 31 -11.66 -1.83 6.65
C LYS A 31 -11.22 -3.26 6.95
N GLU A 32 -10.47 -3.88 6.05
CA GLU A 32 -10.00 -5.27 6.18
C GLU A 32 -9.06 -5.44 7.38
N LEU A 33 -8.12 -4.51 7.57
CA LEU A 33 -7.15 -4.56 8.65
C LEU A 33 -7.63 -3.89 9.95
N ASN A 34 -8.84 -3.33 9.95
CA ASN A 34 -9.40 -2.55 11.06
C ASN A 34 -8.46 -1.43 11.55
N ILE A 35 -7.94 -0.64 10.60
CA ILE A 35 -7.00 0.47 10.85
C ILE A 35 -7.71 1.80 10.56
N PRO A 36 -7.54 2.83 11.42
CA PRO A 36 -8.07 4.16 11.13
C PRO A 36 -7.59 4.69 9.78
N LYS A 37 -8.53 5.06 8.91
CA LYS A 37 -8.27 5.45 7.53
C LYS A 37 -7.19 6.53 7.38
N SER A 38 -7.26 7.59 8.19
CA SER A 38 -6.30 8.69 8.14
C SER A 38 -4.88 8.24 8.51
N PHE A 39 -4.77 7.32 9.46
CA PHE A 39 -3.50 6.74 9.87
C PHE A 39 -2.93 5.85 8.77
N LEU A 40 -3.75 4.94 8.22
CA LEU A 40 -3.34 4.08 7.11
C LEU A 40 -2.95 4.90 5.88
N ALA A 41 -3.69 5.95 5.54
CA ALA A 41 -3.38 6.83 4.41
C ALA A 41 -1.98 7.45 4.54
N LYS A 42 -1.55 7.82 5.74
CA LYS A 42 -0.20 8.33 6.00
C LYS A 42 0.86 7.26 5.75
N ILE A 43 0.60 6.02 6.16
CA ILE A 43 1.49 4.87 5.92
C ILE A 43 1.62 4.59 4.42
N LEU A 44 0.50 4.44 3.71
CA LEU A 44 0.49 4.19 2.27
C LEU A 44 1.12 5.34 1.47
N GLN A 45 0.91 6.59 1.90
CA GLN A 45 1.59 7.75 1.31
C GLN A 45 3.10 7.67 1.48
N ASN A 46 3.60 7.29 2.67
CA ASN A 46 5.02 7.13 2.89
C ASN A 46 5.61 6.01 2.02
N LEU A 47 4.93 4.86 1.91
CA LEU A 47 5.35 3.77 1.03
C LEU A 47 5.38 4.18 -0.46
N THR A 48 4.42 5.01 -0.89
CA THR A 48 4.37 5.55 -2.26
C THR A 48 5.53 6.53 -2.51
N LYS A 49 5.81 7.43 -1.56
CA LYS A 49 6.94 8.37 -1.66
C LYS A 49 8.29 7.66 -1.70
N SER A 50 8.39 6.50 -1.07
CA SER A 50 9.59 5.64 -1.09
C SER A 50 9.66 4.71 -2.32
N ASN A 51 8.78 4.87 -3.31
CA ASN A 51 8.70 4.01 -4.50
C ASN A 51 8.56 2.52 -4.18
N ILE A 52 7.89 2.17 -3.07
CA ILE A 52 7.50 0.79 -2.77
C ILE A 52 6.14 0.50 -3.40
N LEU A 53 5.24 1.48 -3.35
CA LEU A 53 3.92 1.43 -3.95
C LEU A 53 3.75 2.50 -5.02
N VAL A 54 2.80 2.28 -5.93
CA VAL A 54 2.22 3.27 -6.82
C VAL A 54 0.72 3.37 -6.55
N SER A 55 0.18 4.58 -6.64
CA SER A 55 -1.25 4.84 -6.47
C SER A 55 -1.89 5.16 -7.81
N LEU A 56 -2.82 4.33 -8.25
CA LEU A 56 -3.65 4.56 -9.43
C LEU A 56 -4.90 5.35 -9.06
N ARG A 57 -5.24 6.36 -9.86
CA ARG A 57 -6.44 7.18 -9.67
C ARG A 57 -7.63 6.64 -10.47
N GLY A 58 -8.85 6.98 -10.05
CA GLY A 58 -10.10 6.61 -10.71
C GLY A 58 -10.92 5.58 -9.94
N ALA A 59 -12.09 5.22 -10.47
CA ALA A 59 -13.05 4.34 -9.79
C ALA A 59 -12.52 2.91 -9.54
N GLN A 60 -11.58 2.45 -10.38
CA GLN A 60 -10.87 1.17 -10.23
C GLN A 60 -9.40 1.37 -9.82
N GLY A 61 -9.08 2.56 -9.30
CA GLY A 61 -7.77 2.90 -8.79
C GLY A 61 -7.48 2.24 -7.44
N GLY A 62 -6.28 2.46 -6.93
CA GLY A 62 -5.82 1.84 -5.69
C GLY A 62 -4.30 1.71 -5.66
N GLN A 63 -3.82 0.87 -4.75
CA GLN A 63 -2.42 0.71 -4.45
C GLN A 63 -1.89 -0.56 -5.11
N LEU A 64 -0.72 -0.45 -5.75
CA LEU A 64 0.02 -1.55 -6.37
C LEU A 64 1.49 -1.44 -5.97
N TYR A 65 2.24 -2.55 -6.08
CA TYR A 65 3.69 -2.50 -5.96
C TYR A 65 4.30 -1.68 -7.09
N HIS A 66 5.28 -0.84 -6.74
CA HIS A 66 6.10 -0.16 -7.71
C HIS A 66 7.00 -1.20 -8.40
N ARG A 67 6.74 -1.50 -9.67
CA ARG A 67 7.59 -2.40 -10.46
C ARG A 67 8.65 -1.59 -11.16
N VAL A 68 9.91 -1.81 -10.83
CA VAL A 68 11.03 -1.35 -11.65
C VAL A 68 11.19 -2.34 -12.81
N LEU A 69 10.93 -1.88 -14.04
CA LEU A 69 11.17 -2.65 -15.26
C LEU A 69 12.69 -2.79 -15.46
N TYR A 70 13.30 -3.86 -14.94
CA TYR A 70 14.64 -4.30 -15.33
C TYR A 70 14.61 -5.44 -16.36
N LEU A 71 13.50 -5.63 -17.09
CA LEU A 71 13.27 -6.79 -17.96
C LEU A 71 13.56 -6.56 -19.45
N PHE A 72 14.30 -5.52 -19.80
CA PHE A 72 14.73 -5.26 -21.19
C PHE A 72 16.19 -4.81 -21.34
N LEU A 73 17.07 -5.13 -20.38
CA LEU A 73 18.52 -4.94 -20.50
C LEU A 73 19.25 -6.27 -20.31
#